data_AF-A0A2T4Z1F2-F1
#
_entry.id   AF-A0A2T4Z1F2-F1
#
_cell.length_a   1.000
_cell.length_b   1.000
_cell.length_c   1.000
_cell.angle_alpha   90.00
_cell.angle_beta   90.00
_cell.angle_gamma   90.00
#
_symmetry.space_group_name_H-M   'P 1'
#
loop_
_entity.id
_entity.type
_entity.pdbx_description
1 polymer ?
#
loop_
_entity_poly.entity_id
_entity_poly.type
_entity_poly.pdbx_seq_one_letter_code
_entity_poly.pdbx_strand_id
1 'polypeptide(L)'
;MVDTQSVAADQLKSIIERIERLEEEKKALSDDIKDVYGEAKANGFDTKVLRKIISLRKQDRDERMEQEAILELYLQALGMA
;
A
#
# COMPACT_ATOMS: atom_id res chain seq x y z
N MET A 1 28.10 17.17 -35.07
CA MET A 1 27.39 15.89 -34.83
C MET A 1 26.82 15.99 -33.43
N VAL A 2 25.52 15.74 -33.25
CA VAL A 2 24.96 15.61 -31.90
C VAL A 2 25.47 14.28 -31.37
N ASP A 3 26.32 14.31 -30.34
CA ASP A 3 26.89 13.10 -29.76
C ASP A 3 25.78 12.25 -29.16
N THR A 4 25.47 11.12 -29.77
CA THR A 4 24.42 10.19 -29.33
C THR A 4 24.61 9.73 -27.87
N GLN A 5 25.85 9.71 -27.38
CA GLN A 5 26.18 9.47 -25.97
C GLN A 5 25.68 10.59 -25.04
N SER A 6 25.69 11.86 -25.47
CA SER A 6 25.17 12.96 -24.66
C SER A 6 23.64 12.88 -24.56
N VAL A 7 22.96 12.56 -25.66
CA VAL A 7 21.49 12.41 -25.68
C VAL A 7 21.04 11.25 -24.79
N ALA A 8 21.75 10.13 -24.79
CA ALA A 8 21.45 9.00 -23.91
C ALA A 8 21.70 9.33 -22.42
N ALA A 9 22.75 10.08 -22.11
CA ALA A 9 23.03 10.54 -20.75
C ALA A 9 21.96 11.53 -20.24
N ASP A 10 21.50 12.45 -21.09
CA ASP A 10 20.45 13.42 -20.74
C ASP A 10 19.09 12.73 -20.50
N GLN A 11 18.75 11.72 -21.31
CA GLN A 11 17.55 10.90 -21.09
C GLN A 11 17.61 10.11 -19.78
N LEU A 12 18.76 9.48 -19.49
CA LEU A 12 18.97 8.75 -18.25
C LEU A 12 18.84 9.68 -17.03
N LYS A 13 19.46 10.87 -17.09
CA LYS A 13 19.36 11.87 -16.03
C LYS A 13 17.92 12.31 -15.80
N SER A 14 17.16 12.58 -16.86
CA SER A 14 15.75 12.94 -16.76
C SER A 14 14.89 11.84 -16.11
N ILE A 15 15.15 10.56 -16.42
CA ILE A 15 14.45 9.43 -15.79
C ILE A 15 14.77 9.36 -14.30
N ILE A 16 16.04 9.50 -13.91
CA ILE A 16 16.47 9.46 -12.51
C ILE A 16 15.81 10.59 -11.72
N GLU A 17 15.91 11.82 -12.19
CA GLU A 17 15.32 12.99 -11.51
C GLU A 17 13.80 12.89 -11.37
N ARG A 18 13.11 12.25 -12.32
CA ARG A 18 11.67 11.96 -12.22
C ARG A 18 11.38 10.91 -11.15
N ILE A 19 12.18 9.85 -11.06
CA ILE A 19 12.02 8.80 -10.04
C ILE A 19 12.32 9.35 -8.65
N GLU A 20 13.38 10.13 -8.46
CA GLU A 20 13.75 10.71 -7.17
C GLU A 20 12.63 11.59 -6.61
N ARG A 21 12.06 12.47 -7.44
CA ARG A 21 10.88 13.26 -7.08
C ARG A 21 9.68 12.39 -6.69
N LEU A 22 9.39 11.31 -7.43
CA LEU A 22 8.30 10.40 -7.09
C LEU A 22 8.56 9.66 -5.77
N GLU A 23 9.80 9.31 -5.45
CA GLU A 23 10.16 8.72 -4.16
C GLU A 23 10.05 9.73 -3.01
N GLU A 24 10.37 11.00 -3.23
CA GLU A 24 10.12 12.07 -2.26
C GLU A 24 8.62 12.27 -1.99
N GLU A 25 7.80 12.34 -3.04
CA GLU A 25 6.34 12.44 -2.92
C GLU A 25 5.74 11.23 -2.18
N LYS A 26 6.21 10.03 -2.53
CA LYS A 26 5.81 8.77 -1.86
C LYS A 26 6.22 8.76 -0.40
N LYS A 27 7.39 9.30 -0.06
CA LYS A 27 7.84 9.44 1.34
C LYS A 27 6.93 10.40 2.11
N ALA A 28 6.67 11.58 1.56
CA ALA A 28 5.77 12.56 2.17
C ALA A 28 4.39 11.95 2.45
N LEU A 29 3.79 11.30 1.45
CA LEU A 29 2.50 10.61 1.61
C LEU A 29 2.57 9.48 2.65
N SER A 30 3.68 8.75 2.71
CA SER A 30 3.87 7.69 3.69
C SER A 30 3.96 8.23 5.11
N ASP A 31 4.55 9.41 5.29
CA ASP A 31 4.63 10.08 6.58
C ASP A 31 3.26 10.64 6.99
N ASP A 32 2.50 11.26 6.08
CA ASP A 32 1.11 11.68 6.33
C ASP A 32 0.22 10.49 6.78
N ILE A 33 0.36 9.34 6.14
CA ILE A 33 -0.37 8.12 6.54
C ILE A 33 0.01 7.68 7.96
N LYS A 34 1.30 7.80 8.35
CA LYS A 34 1.73 7.46 9.72
C LYS A 34 1.13 8.41 10.73
N ASP A 35 1.05 9.70 10.42
CA ASP A 35 0.48 10.70 11.30
C ASP A 35 -1.02 10.43 11.54
N VAL A 36 -1.78 10.09 10.50
CA VAL A 36 -3.19 9.67 10.65
C VAL A 36 -3.33 8.43 11.54
N TYR A 37 -2.45 7.44 11.40
CA TYR A 37 -2.44 6.30 12.33
C TYR A 37 -2.05 6.71 13.75
N GLY A 38 -1.16 7.70 13.91
CA GLY A 38 -0.77 8.28 15.19
C GLY A 38 -1.95 8.96 15.88
N GLU A 39 -2.71 9.78 15.15
CA GLU A 39 -3.95 10.41 15.62
C GLU A 39 -5.00 9.37 16.01
N ALA A 40 -5.22 8.36 15.17
CA ALA A 40 -6.15 7.27 15.49
C ALA A 40 -5.74 6.56 16.80
N LYS A 41 -4.45 6.31 17.00
CA LYS A 41 -3.95 5.73 18.25
C LYS A 41 -4.17 6.65 19.45
N ALA A 42 -3.92 7.95 19.31
CA ALA A 42 -4.15 8.94 20.36
C ALA A 42 -5.64 9.04 20.74
N ASN A 43 -6.53 8.85 19.75
CA ASN A 43 -7.98 8.79 19.93
C ASN A 43 -8.48 7.43 20.45
N GLY A 44 -7.59 6.48 20.75
CA GLY A 44 -7.94 5.19 21.36
C GLY A 44 -8.26 4.05 20.38
N PHE A 45 -8.03 4.23 19.08
CA PHE A 45 -8.24 3.17 18.09
C PHE A 45 -7.05 2.21 17.99
N ASP A 46 -7.33 0.92 17.77
CA ASP A 46 -6.29 -0.08 17.46
C ASP A 46 -5.82 0.05 16.01
N THR A 47 -4.60 0.55 15.83
CA THR A 47 -4.01 0.76 14.50
C THR A 47 -3.72 -0.54 13.74
N LYS A 48 -3.54 -1.68 14.41
CA LYS A 48 -3.40 -2.99 13.74
C LYS A 48 -4.72 -3.41 13.10
N VAL A 49 -5.82 -3.24 13.83
CA VAL A 49 -7.16 -3.53 13.32
C VAL A 49 -7.50 -2.59 12.15
N LEU A 50 -7.20 -1.30 12.26
CA LEU A 50 -7.39 -0.35 11.15
C LEU A 50 -6.60 -0.74 9.90
N ARG A 51 -5.33 -1.17 10.04
CA ARG A 51 -4.53 -1.68 8.90
C ARG A 51 -5.17 -2.91 8.26
N LYS A 52 -5.70 -3.84 9.07
CA LYS A 52 -6.43 -5.01 8.56
C LYS A 52 -7.68 -4.59 7.79
N ILE A 53 -8.47 -3.64 8.31
CA ILE A 53 -9.66 -3.12 7.62
C ILE A 53 -9.28 -2.48 6.28
N ILE A 54 -8.25 -1.62 6.24
CA ILE A 54 -7.79 -1.02 4.96
C ILE A 54 -7.34 -2.09 3.98
N SER A 55 -6.62 -3.13 4.44
CA SER A 55 -6.22 -4.24 3.57
C SER A 55 -7.42 -5.01 3.02
N LEU A 56 -8.43 -5.29 3.84
CA LEU A 56 -9.67 -5.95 3.41
C LEU A 56 -10.43 -5.08 2.39
N ARG A 57 -10.45 -3.76 2.58
CA ARG A 57 -11.12 -2.81 1.68
C ARG A 57 -10.42 -2.65 0.32
N LYS A 58 -9.17 -3.09 0.19
CA LYS A 58 -8.43 -3.09 -1.08
C LYS A 58 -8.67 -4.37 -1.90
N GLN A 59 -9.21 -5.41 -1.29
CA GLN A 59 -9.52 -6.66 -1.98
C GLN A 59 -10.82 -6.50 -2.78
N ASP A 60 -10.96 -7.29 -3.84
CA ASP A 60 -12.23 -7.41 -4.54
C ASP A 60 -13.30 -7.97 -3.60
N ARG A 61 -14.53 -7.46 -3.74
CA ARG A 61 -15.62 -7.81 -2.82
C ARG A 61 -16.04 -9.26 -2.98
N ASP A 62 -16.10 -9.76 -4.20
CA ASP A 62 -16.57 -11.11 -4.51
C ASP A 62 -15.50 -12.13 -4.11
N GLU A 63 -14.22 -11.84 -4.41
CA GLU A 63 -13.09 -12.64 -3.91
C GLU A 63 -13.07 -12.74 -2.38
N ARG A 64 -13.32 -11.63 -1.68
CA ARG A 64 -13.38 -11.61 -0.21
C ARG A 64 -14.53 -12.47 0.30
N MET A 65 -15.71 -12.38 -0.31
CA MET A 65 -16.86 -13.19 0.10
C MET A 65 -16.62 -14.69 -0.12
N GLU A 66 -16.00 -15.07 -1.23
CA GLU A 66 -15.63 -16.46 -1.50
C GLU A 66 -14.64 -16.98 -0.44
N GLN A 67 -13.60 -16.20 -0.12
CA GLN A 67 -12.63 -16.54 0.92
C GLN A 67 -13.27 -16.65 2.30
N GLU A 68 -14.19 -15.75 2.66
CA GLU A 68 -14.94 -15.80 3.92
C GLU A 68 -15.79 -17.07 4.02
N ALA A 69 -16.49 -17.45 2.94
CA ALA A 69 -17.28 -18.68 2.92
C ALA A 69 -16.43 -19.95 3.08
N ILE A 70 -15.27 -20.01 2.42
CA ILE A 70 -14.33 -21.14 2.56
C ILE A 70 -13.74 -21.18 3.97
N LEU A 71 -13.38 -20.02 4.53
CA LEU A 71 -12.86 -19.92 5.89
C LEU A 71 -13.89 -20.43 6.90
N GLU A 72 -15.14 -19.99 6.78
CA GLU A 72 -16.23 -20.42 7.65
C GLU A 72 -16.43 -21.94 7.59
N LEU A 73 -16.45 -22.53 6.39
CA LEU A 73 -16.52 -23.97 6.21
C LEU A 73 -15.39 -24.71 6.94
N TYR A 74 -14.15 -24.20 6.86
CA TYR A 74 -13.00 -24.81 7.53
C TYR A 74 -13.07 -24.63 9.05
N LEU A 75 -13.49 -23.47 9.56
CA LEU A 75 -13.66 -23.25 11.00
C LEU A 75 -14.74 -24.17 11.57
N GLN A 76 -15.86 -24.35 10.87
CA GLN A 76 -16.91 -25.30 11.26
C GLN A 76 -16.37 -26.74 11.29
N ALA A 77 -15.63 -27.17 10.27
CA ALA A 77 -15.02 -28.49 10.23
C ALA A 77 -14.00 -28.73 11.36
N LEU A 78 -13.36 -27.66 11.84
CA LEU A 78 -12.42 -27.69 12.96
C LEU A 78 -13.09 -27.49 14.34
N GLY A 79 -14.41 -27.27 14.39
CA GLY A 79 -15.13 -27.00 15.64
C GLY A 79 -14.77 -25.65 16.29
N MET A 80 -14.34 -24.68 15.48
CA MET A 80 -13.93 -23.34 15.90
C MET A 80 -14.96 -22.25 15.56
N ALA A 81 -16.15 -22.66 15.10
CA ALA A 81 -17.28 -21.80 14.75
C ALA A 81 -18.27 -21.68 15.91
#